data_AF-A0AA42DNH2-F1
#
_entry.id   AF-A0AA42DNH2-F1
#
_cell.length_a   1.000
_cell.length_b   1.000
_cell.length_c   1.000
_cell.angle_alpha   90.00
_cell.angle_beta   90.00
_cell.angle_gamma   90.00
#
_symmetry.space_group_name_H-M   'P 1'
#
loop_
_entity.id
_entity.type
_entity.pdbx_description
1 polymer ?
#
loop_
_entity_poly.entity_id
_entity_poly.type
_entity_poly.pdbx_seq_one_letter_code
_entity_poly.pdbx_strand_id
1 'polypeptide(L)'
;MKQIFVQAIHEKRILEVVFSSSEKGIITRCCVPFDFGPSRRYKDGRERYHFYDLDSPEGKHNLSILPEQVINIRMESSCFEPANYVTWNPNWFVQRDWGECS
;
A
#
# COMPACT_ATOMS: atom_id res chain seq x y z
N MET A 1 -12.03 0.07 5.84
CA MET A 1 -10.66 -0.17 5.36
C MET A 1 -10.20 0.90 4.35
N LYS A 2 -10.87 1.08 3.21
CA LYS A 2 -10.47 2.08 2.18
C LYS A 2 -10.23 3.49 2.72
N GLN A 3 -11.13 3.99 3.57
CA GLN A 3 -10.99 5.33 4.17
C GLN A 3 -9.69 5.48 4.99
N ILE A 4 -9.38 4.51 5.87
CA ILE A 4 -8.15 4.51 6.68
C ILE A 4 -6.92 4.48 5.77
N PHE A 5 -6.96 3.67 4.72
CA PHE A 5 -5.86 3.57 3.76
C PHE A 5 -5.62 4.89 3.02
N VAL A 6 -6.68 5.51 2.48
CA VAL A 6 -6.58 6.81 1.79
C VAL A 6 -6.14 7.91 2.75
N GLN A 7 -6.65 7.91 3.98
CA GLN A 7 -6.20 8.85 5.02
C GLN A 7 -4.70 8.69 5.29
N ALA A 8 -4.19 7.47 5.38
CA ALA A 8 -2.77 7.22 5.57
C ALA A 8 -1.89 7.68 4.40
N ILE A 9 -2.40 7.65 3.16
CA ILE A 9 -1.73 8.25 1.99
C ILE A 9 -1.56 9.76 2.22
N HIS A 10 -2.65 10.45 2.56
CA HIS A 10 -2.62 11.89 2.77
C HIS A 10 -1.74 12.31 3.95
N GLU A 11 -1.80 11.55 5.05
CA GLU A 11 -1.03 11.83 6.26
C GLU A 11 0.39 11.25 6.23
N LYS A 12 0.77 10.55 5.16
CA LYS A 12 2.07 9.87 5.00
C LYS A 12 2.37 8.90 6.16
N ARG A 13 1.35 8.15 6.58
CA ARG A 13 1.42 7.19 7.71
C ARG A 13 1.73 5.78 7.24
N ILE A 14 2.57 5.08 8.00
CA ILE A 14 2.78 3.65 7.81
C ILE A 14 1.53 2.90 8.29
N LEU A 15 1.22 1.77 7.65
CA LEU A 15 0.10 0.92 7.99
C LEU A 15 0.58 -0.45 8.45
N GLU A 16 -0.03 -1.00 9.49
CA GLU A 16 -0.03 -2.44 9.73
C GLU A 16 -1.24 -3.03 8.98
N VAL A 17 -0.99 -4.05 8.16
CA VAL A 17 -2.00 -4.69 7.32
C VAL A 17 -2.02 -6.18 7.60
N VAL A 18 -3.21 -6.70 7.89
CA VAL A 18 -3.46 -8.13 8.03
C VAL A 18 -4.23 -8.61 6.81
N PHE A 19 -3.73 -9.62 6.10
CA PHE A 19 -4.36 -10.12 4.88
C PHE A 19 -4.17 -11.63 4.69
N SER A 20 -5.06 -12.24 3.90
CA SER A 20 -4.98 -13.65 3.52
C SER A 20 -4.19 -13.83 2.21
N SER A 21 -3.06 -14.52 2.33
CA SER A 21 -2.27 -15.02 1.21
C SER A 21 -2.70 -16.45 0.86
N SER A 22 -2.84 -16.73 -0.43
CA SER A 22 -3.14 -18.07 -0.94
C SER A 22 -2.05 -19.10 -0.61
N GLU A 23 -0.80 -18.65 -0.42
CA GLU A 23 0.35 -19.54 -0.19
C GLU A 23 0.72 -19.64 1.29
N LYS A 24 0.68 -18.52 2.02
CA LYS A 24 1.23 -18.41 3.38
C LYS A 24 0.15 -18.25 4.46
N GLY A 25 -1.13 -18.27 4.09
CA GLY A 25 -2.24 -18.08 5.03
C GLY A 25 -2.38 -16.61 5.47
N ILE A 26 -2.72 -16.38 6.75
CA ILE A 26 -2.91 -15.03 7.29
C ILE A 26 -1.54 -14.42 7.61
N ILE A 27 -1.27 -13.23 7.06
CA ILE A 27 -0.01 -12.50 7.21
C ILE A 27 -0.29 -11.11 7.79
N THR A 28 0.58 -10.65 8.68
CA THR A 28 0.66 -9.25 9.13
C THR A 28 1.94 -8.59 8.62
N ARG A 29 1.86 -7.36 8.07
CA ARG A 29 3.01 -6.58 7.57
C ARG A 29 2.87 -5.09 7.84
N CYS A 30 4.00 -4.43 8.11
CA CYS A 30 4.12 -2.99 8.02
C CYS A 30 4.38 -2.56 6.59
N CYS A 31 3.58 -1.60 6.12
CA CYS A 31 3.53 -1.20 4.73
C CYS A 31 3.46 0.31 4.59
N VAL A 32 4.11 0.84 3.56
CA VAL A 32 3.80 2.18 3.04
C VAL A 32 2.57 2.06 2.12
N PRO A 33 1.48 2.80 2.35
CA PRO A 33 0.36 2.83 1.43
C PRO A 33 0.73 3.66 0.20
N PHE A 34 0.87 3.01 -0.95
CA PHE A 34 1.16 3.70 -2.21
C PHE A 34 -0.09 4.13 -2.93
N ASP A 35 -1.06 3.27 -3.22
CA ASP A 35 -2.19 3.71 -4.04
C ASP A 35 -3.40 2.79 -3.90
N PHE A 36 -4.55 3.28 -4.36
CA PHE A 36 -5.74 2.46 -4.50
C PHE A 36 -6.31 2.58 -5.91
N GLY A 37 -6.26 1.48 -6.67
CA GLY A 37 -6.76 1.46 -8.03
C GLY A 37 -6.43 0.17 -8.79
N PRO A 38 -6.69 0.11 -10.10
CA PRO A 38 -6.33 -1.03 -10.93
C PRO A 38 -4.82 -1.24 -11.01
N SER A 39 -4.40 -2.51 -10.98
CA SER A 39 -2.99 -2.84 -11.18
C SER A 39 -2.59 -2.71 -12.65
N ARG A 40 -1.40 -2.16 -12.90
CA ARG A 40 -0.77 -2.22 -14.23
C ARG A 40 -0.25 -3.63 -14.57
N ARG A 41 0.06 -4.44 -13.55
CA ARG A 41 0.53 -5.82 -13.71
C ARG A 41 -0.63 -6.77 -13.98
N TYR A 42 -1.69 -6.67 -13.17
CA TYR A 42 -2.88 -7.52 -13.32
C TYR A 42 -3.91 -6.84 -14.22
N LYS A 43 -4.07 -7.33 -15.44
CA LYS A 43 -4.96 -6.77 -16.47
C LYS A 43 -6.44 -7.17 -16.30
N ASP A 44 -6.89 -7.32 -15.05
CA ASP A 44 -8.28 -7.70 -14.73
C ASP A 44 -9.16 -6.48 -14.40
N GLY A 45 -8.59 -5.27 -14.40
CA GLY A 45 -9.31 -4.02 -14.12
C GLY A 45 -9.77 -3.87 -12.67
N ARG A 46 -9.43 -4.81 -11.78
CA ARG A 46 -9.91 -4.81 -10.39
C ARG A 46 -9.11 -3.84 -9.53
N GLU A 47 -9.82 -3.08 -8.71
CA GLU A 47 -9.20 -2.19 -7.72
C GLU A 47 -8.45 -3.01 -6.65
N ARG A 48 -7.28 -2.50 -6.26
CA ARG A 48 -6.40 -3.10 -5.27
C ARG A 48 -5.82 -2.05 -4.36
N TYR A 49 -5.47 -2.48 -3.15
CA TYR A 49 -4.57 -1.74 -2.29
C TYR A 49 -3.13 -2.02 -2.73
N HIS A 50 -2.42 -0.97 -3.11
CA HIS A 50 -1.02 -1.02 -3.49
C HIS A 50 -0.18 -0.52 -2.32
N PHE A 51 0.73 -1.37 -1.87
CA PHE A 51 1.61 -1.15 -0.74
C PHE A 51 3.08 -1.34 -1.14
N TYR A 52 3.96 -0.83 -0.31
CA TYR A 52 5.35 -1.25 -0.24
C TYR A 52 5.59 -1.96 1.09
N ASP A 53 5.87 -3.26 1.04
CA ASP A 53 6.12 -4.11 2.22
C ASP A 53 7.50 -3.80 2.81
N LEU A 54 7.54 -3.48 4.11
CA LEU A 54 8.76 -3.16 4.85
C LEU A 54 9.37 -4.36 5.58
N ASP A 55 8.59 -5.42 5.80
CA ASP A 55 8.91 -6.53 6.72
C ASP A 55 9.11 -7.88 6.00
N SER A 56 9.04 -7.91 4.68
CA SER A 56 9.20 -9.17 3.94
C SER A 56 10.58 -9.80 4.13
N PRO A 57 10.66 -11.13 4.41
CA PRO A 57 11.92 -11.85 4.58
C PRO A 57 12.84 -11.82 3.35
N GLU A 58 12.26 -11.75 2.16
CA GLU A 58 12.99 -11.70 0.87
C GLU A 58 13.39 -10.26 0.49
N GLY A 59 13.14 -9.31 1.39
CA GLY A 59 13.38 -7.89 1.17
C GLY A 59 12.12 -7.13 0.78
N LYS A 60 12.26 -5.80 0.78
CA LYS A 60 11.18 -4.84 0.56
C LYS A 60 10.69 -4.89 -0.87
N HIS A 61 9.37 -5.01 -1.06
CA HIS A 61 8.79 -5.15 -2.39
C HIS A 61 7.37 -4.58 -2.48
N ASN A 62 6.92 -4.34 -3.71
CA ASN A 62 5.56 -3.89 -3.99
C ASN A 62 4.57 -5.03 -3.74
N LEU A 63 3.55 -4.74 -2.95
CA LEU A 63 2.49 -5.66 -2.59
C LEU A 63 1.15 -5.11 -3.07
N SER A 64 0.42 -5.88 -3.87
CA SER A 64 -0.86 -5.45 -4.45
C SER A 64 -1.96 -6.44 -4.07
N ILE A 65 -2.89 -6.02 -3.23
CA ILE A 65 -3.84 -6.91 -2.57
C ILE A 65 -5.26 -6.53 -2.95
N LEU A 66 -6.07 -7.53 -3.31
CA LEU A 66 -7.49 -7.34 -3.56
C LEU A 66 -8.24 -7.02 -2.26
N PRO A 67 -9.30 -6.18 -2.29
CA PRO A 67 -10.03 -5.83 -1.08
C PRO A 67 -10.55 -7.02 -0.27
N GLU A 68 -10.93 -8.13 -0.93
CA GLU A 68 -11.47 -9.31 -0.25
C GLU A 68 -10.41 -10.14 0.47
N GLN A 69 -9.12 -9.91 0.18
CA GLN A 69 -8.02 -10.56 0.89
C GLN A 69 -7.63 -9.80 2.16
N VAL A 70 -7.98 -8.52 2.30
CA VAL A 70 -7.62 -7.71 3.46
C VAL A 70 -8.55 -8.03 4.61
N ILE A 71 -7.95 -8.38 5.75
CA ILE A 71 -8.67 -8.71 6.99
C ILE A 71 -8.72 -7.47 7.89
N ASN A 72 -7.61 -6.74 8.02
CA ASN A 72 -7.53 -5.52 8.82
C ASN A 72 -6.49 -4.54 8.29
N ILE A 73 -6.70 -3.25 8.55
CA ILE A 73 -5.73 -2.16 8.34
C ILE A 73 -5.74 -1.27 9.59
N ARG A 74 -4.56 -1.07 10.19
CA ARG A 74 -4.35 -0.12 11.28
C ARG A 74 -3.30 0.91 10.87
N MET A 75 -3.54 2.15 11.25
CA MET A 75 -2.56 3.23 11.07
C MET A 75 -1.57 3.22 12.22
N GLU A 76 -0.29 3.25 11.88
CA GLU A 76 0.78 3.35 12.86
C GLU A 76 1.09 4.81 13.19
N SER A 77 1.73 5.04 14.33
CA SER A 77 2.18 6.38 14.73
C SER A 77 3.37 6.87 13.90
N SER A 78 4.06 5.97 13.21
CA SER A 78 5.20 6.27 12.35
C SER A 78 4.76 6.85 10.99
N CYS A 79 5.57 7.76 10.48
CA CYS A 79 5.41 8.33 9.15
C CYS A 79 6.46 7.78 8.19
N PHE A 80 6.23 8.00 6.90
CA PHE A 80 7.21 7.76 5.85
C PHE A 80 7.47 9.04 5.04
N GLU A 81 8.64 9.10 4.40
CA GLU A 81 8.99 10.17 3.46
C GLU A 81 8.87 9.62 2.03
N PRO A 82 7.91 10.09 1.20
CA PRO A 82 7.69 9.59 -0.17
C PRO A 82 8.97 9.48 -1.02
N ALA A 83 9.86 10.46 -0.95
CA ALA A 83 11.11 10.48 -1.74
C ALA A 83 12.05 9.30 -1.44
N ASN A 84 11.93 8.65 -0.27
CA ASN A 84 12.72 7.46 0.04
C ASN A 84 12.25 6.21 -0.72
N TYR A 85 11.05 6.24 -1.28
CA TYR A 85 10.40 5.06 -1.87
C TYR A 85 9.96 5.28 -3.31
N VAL A 86 9.66 6.52 -3.71
CA VAL A 86 9.18 6.88 -5.04
C VAL A 86 10.30 7.62 -5.77
N THR A 87 11.05 6.88 -6.60
CA THR A 87 12.17 7.41 -7.40
C THR A 87 11.84 7.50 -8.89
N TRP A 88 10.58 7.28 -9.26
CA TRP A 88 10.05 7.32 -10.63
C TRP A 88 8.94 8.36 -10.73
N ASN A 89 8.56 8.75 -11.95
CA ASN A 89 7.41 9.61 -12.18
C ASN A 89 6.10 8.79 -12.02
N PRO A 90 5.34 8.99 -10.94
CA PRO A 90 4.15 8.19 -10.71
C PRO A 90 2.97 8.66 -11.56
N ASN A 91 1.95 7.81 -11.63
CA ASN A 91 0.63 8.23 -12.11
C ASN A 91 -0.38 7.50 -11.23
N TRP A 92 -0.72 8.16 -10.14
CA TRP A 92 -1.54 7.66 -9.07
C TRP A 92 -3.03 7.77 -9.38
N PHE A 93 -3.82 6.87 -8.81
CA PHE A 93 -5.28 6.95 -8.86
C PHE A 93 -5.85 7.82 -7.73
N VAL A 94 -5.28 7.71 -6.53
CA VAL A 94 -5.65 8.57 -5.39
C VAL A 94 -4.84 9.87 -5.45
N GLN A 95 -5.53 11.01 -5.52
CA GLN A 95 -4.90 12.34 -5.44
C GLN A 95 -4.19 12.53 -4.10
N ARG A 96 -3.06 13.25 -4.09
CA ARG A 96 -2.24 13.46 -2.90
C ARG A 96 -1.34 14.69 -3.05
N ASP A 97 -0.72 15.08 -1.94
CA ASP A 97 0.28 16.17 -1.90
C ASP A 97 1.59 15.66 -1.30
N TRP A 98 2.33 14.93 -2.13
CA TRP A 98 3.67 14.40 -1.81
C TRP A 98 4.77 15.21 -2.50
N GLY A 99 4.48 16.44 -2.94
CA GLY A 99 5.41 17.25 -3.73
C GLY A 99 5.64 16.64 -5.12
N GLU A 100 6.90 16.49 -5.52
CA GLU A 100 7.30 15.92 -6.82
C GLU A 100 6.85 14.45 -7.00
N CYS A 101 6.48 13.78 -5.92
CA CYS A 101 5.97 12.41 -5.92
C CYS A 101 4.43 12.33 -6.02
N SER A 102 3.74 13.42 -6.36
CA SER A 102 2.26 13.48 -6.44
C SER A 102 1.67 13.04 -7.77
#